data_AF-A0A926HHV7-F1
#
_entry.id   AF-A0A926HHV7-F1
#
_cell.length_a   1.000
_cell.length_b   1.000
_cell.length_c   1.000
_cell.angle_alpha   90.00
_cell.angle_beta   90.00
_cell.angle_gamma   90.00
#
_symmetry.space_group_name_H-M   'P 1'
#
loop_
_entity.id
_entity.type
_entity.pdbx_description
1 polymer ?
#
loop_
_entity_poly.entity_id
_entity_poly.type
_entity_poly.pdbx_seq_one_letter_code
_entity_poly.pdbx_strand_id
1 'polypeptide(L)'
;MTQNDLVDKTDTLEATIAGRREFLNALYQGSPDNLYLELRCIHPTTGEARSLWGRMSNKSELASALKQAEAHNREGYGIYFAPCLRKGKQGKAEVAALVPALWVDIDCDGDAHQRDQNLMRLREFEPAPSFILDSGGGWHGYWLLDEPF
;
A
#
# COMPACT_ATOMS: atom_id res chain seq x y z
N MET A 1 28.63 -28.30 -7.92
CA MET A 1 27.39 -28.60 -7.16
C MET A 1 26.77 -27.27 -6.81
N THR A 2 25.70 -26.90 -7.50
CA THR A 2 24.94 -25.69 -7.25
C THR A 2 24.21 -25.85 -5.92
N GLN A 3 24.57 -25.02 -4.94
CA GLN A 3 23.82 -24.85 -3.71
C GLN A 3 22.56 -24.06 -4.10
N ASN A 4 21.45 -24.78 -4.27
CA ASN A 4 20.13 -24.17 -4.31
C ASN A 4 19.89 -23.59 -2.92
N ASP A 5 20.07 -22.28 -2.77
CA ASP A 5 19.58 -21.55 -1.61
C ASP A 5 18.05 -21.65 -1.62
N LEU A 6 17.54 -22.58 -0.82
CA LEU A 6 16.18 -22.59 -0.35
C LEU A 6 16.01 -21.34 0.52
N VAL A 7 15.73 -20.20 -0.12
CA VAL A 7 15.21 -19.03 0.59
C VAL A 7 13.93 -19.50 1.27
N ASP A 8 13.96 -19.60 2.60
CA ASP A 8 12.82 -20.04 3.38
C ASP A 8 11.65 -19.08 3.10
N LYS A 9 10.57 -19.62 2.55
CA LYS A 9 9.35 -18.84 2.22
C LYS A 9 8.79 -18.16 3.47
N THR A 10 9.12 -18.67 4.65
CA THR A 10 8.75 -18.11 5.95
C THR A 10 9.53 -16.82 6.23
N ASP A 11 10.84 -16.80 5.98
CA ASP A 11 11.69 -15.61 6.14
C ASP A 11 11.30 -14.49 5.18
N THR A 12 10.99 -14.83 3.92
CA THR A 12 10.52 -13.85 2.93
C THR A 12 9.15 -13.29 3.29
N LEU A 13 8.23 -14.13 3.81
CA LEU A 13 6.90 -13.70 4.21
C LEU A 13 6.94 -12.77 5.43
N GLU A 14 7.71 -13.11 6.46
CA GLU A 14 7.91 -12.29 7.66
C GLU A 14 8.60 -10.96 7.32
N ALA A 15 9.64 -10.97 6.47
CA ALA A 15 10.27 -9.76 5.96
C ALA A 15 9.27 -8.87 5.17
N THR A 16 8.38 -9.49 4.39
CA THR A 16 7.34 -8.77 3.64
C THR A 16 6.24 -8.22 4.55
N ILE A 17 5.91 -8.90 5.66
CA ILE A 17 4.98 -8.39 6.68
C ILE A 17 5.61 -7.21 7.43
N ALA A 18 6.89 -7.33 7.82
CA ALA A 18 7.64 -6.27 8.48
C ALA A 18 7.71 -5.01 7.60
N GLY A 19 8.07 -5.15 6.32
CA GLY A 19 8.15 -4.03 5.38
C GLY A 19 6.80 -3.35 5.13
N ARG A 20 5.70 -4.12 5.00
CA ARG A 20 4.35 -3.53 4.86
C ARG A 20 3.93 -2.72 6.08
N ARG A 21 4.25 -3.22 7.28
CA ARG A 21 3.93 -2.52 8.53
C ARG A 21 4.77 -1.26 8.67
N GLU A 22 6.07 -1.33 8.36
CA GLU A 22 6.97 -0.18 8.35
C GLU A 22 6.47 0.91 7.41
N PHE A 23 6.13 0.55 6.17
CA PHE A 23 5.58 1.47 5.20
C PHE A 23 4.29 2.15 5.68
N LEU A 24 3.28 1.37 6.12
CA LEU A 24 2.01 1.95 6.57
C LEU A 24 2.18 2.83 7.83
N ASN A 25 3.08 2.44 8.74
CA ASN A 25 3.39 3.23 9.91
C ASN A 25 4.05 4.55 9.52
N ALA A 26 5.01 4.52 8.59
CA ALA A 26 5.69 5.72 8.11
C ALA A 26 4.73 6.64 7.35
N LEU A 27 3.88 6.08 6.50
CA LEU A 27 2.91 6.83 5.69
C LEU A 27 1.86 7.55 6.55
N TYR A 28 1.42 6.95 7.66
CA TYR A 28 0.36 7.54 8.50
C TYR A 28 0.85 8.05 9.85
N GLN A 29 2.16 8.16 10.04
CA GLN A 29 2.73 8.66 11.28
C GLN A 29 2.21 10.07 11.59
N GLY A 30 1.78 10.30 12.83
CA GLY A 30 1.33 11.63 13.28
C GLY A 30 0.00 12.10 12.66
N SER A 31 -0.71 11.23 11.94
CA SER A 31 -1.99 11.58 11.31
C SER A 31 -3.05 11.99 12.35
N PRO A 32 -3.94 12.94 12.03
CA PRO A 32 -5.01 13.35 12.93
C PRO A 32 -5.95 12.18 13.29
N ASP A 33 -6.18 12.02 14.60
CA ASP A 33 -6.96 10.96 15.23
C ASP A 33 -8.39 10.80 14.67
N ASN A 34 -8.97 11.89 14.18
CA ASN A 34 -10.35 11.94 13.72
C ASN A 34 -10.54 11.44 12.27
N LEU A 35 -9.46 11.26 11.50
CA LEU A 35 -9.53 10.81 10.11
C LEU A 35 -9.66 9.30 9.99
N TYR A 36 -9.98 8.84 8.78
CA TYR A 36 -10.19 7.45 8.43
C TYR A 36 -9.21 6.99 7.36
N LEU A 37 -8.64 5.80 7.60
CA LEU A 37 -8.01 4.97 6.58
C LEU A 37 -9.10 4.23 5.79
N GLU A 38 -8.98 4.25 4.46
CA GLU A 38 -9.77 3.41 3.56
C GLU A 38 -8.90 2.25 3.05
N LEU A 39 -9.42 1.04 3.17
CA LEU A 39 -8.96 -0.11 2.39
C LEU A 39 -10.05 -0.45 1.37
N ARG A 40 -9.64 -0.77 0.15
CA ARG A 40 -10.56 -1.20 -0.90
C ARG A 40 -10.18 -2.60 -1.35
N CYS A 41 -11.13 -3.51 -1.32
CA CYS A 41 -10.99 -4.87 -1.84
C CYS A 41 -11.71 -4.92 -3.18
N ILE A 42 -11.02 -5.26 -4.27
CA ILE A 42 -11.62 -5.35 -5.61
C ILE A 42 -11.37 -6.73 -6.17
N HIS A 43 -12.42 -7.45 -6.54
CA HIS A 43 -12.27 -8.76 -7.15
C HIS A 43 -11.87 -8.58 -8.62
N PRO A 44 -10.73 -9.13 -9.06
CA PRO A 44 -10.15 -8.82 -10.38
C PRO A 44 -11.03 -9.30 -11.54
N THR A 45 -11.76 -10.40 -11.37
CA THR A 45 -12.64 -10.96 -12.41
C THR A 45 -14.04 -10.35 -12.46
N THR A 46 -14.69 -10.14 -11.30
CA THR A 46 -16.10 -9.68 -11.25
C THR A 46 -16.21 -8.16 -11.17
N GLY A 47 -15.13 -7.46 -10.80
CA GLY A 47 -15.15 -6.02 -10.53
C GLY A 47 -15.86 -5.62 -9.24
N GLU A 48 -16.32 -6.58 -8.43
CA GLU A 48 -16.97 -6.29 -7.16
C GLU A 48 -15.99 -5.57 -6.23
N ALA A 49 -16.42 -4.41 -5.70
CA ALA A 49 -15.62 -3.57 -4.83
C ALA A 49 -16.25 -3.45 -3.44
N ARG A 50 -15.41 -3.58 -2.40
CA ARG A 50 -15.78 -3.42 -0.99
C ARG A 50 -14.87 -2.38 -0.35
N SER A 51 -15.44 -1.46 0.42
CA SER A 51 -14.68 -0.45 1.16
C SER A 51 -14.71 -0.75 2.65
N LEU A 52 -13.54 -0.85 3.25
CA LEU A 52 -13.33 -1.07 4.68
C LEU A 52 -12.70 0.18 5.28
N TRP A 53 -13.07 0.47 6.53
CA TRP A 53 -12.74 1.75 7.15
C TRP A 53 -12.22 1.53 8.57
N GLY A 54 -11.12 2.20 8.90
CA GLY A 54 -10.61 2.28 10.26
C GLY A 54 -10.31 3.72 10.65
N ARG A 55 -10.82 4.17 11.79
CA ARG A 55 -10.50 5.50 12.34
C ARG A 55 -9.11 5.49 12.95
N MET A 56 -8.30 6.52 12.71
CA MET A 56 -6.89 6.57 13.17
C MET A 56 -6.77 6.44 14.70
N SER A 57 -7.68 7.06 15.45
CA SER A 57 -7.75 6.94 16.92
C SER A 57 -8.23 5.57 17.43
N ASN A 58 -8.82 4.71 16.58
CA ASN A 58 -9.45 3.47 17.01
C ASN A 58 -8.70 2.25 16.48
N LYS A 59 -7.75 1.75 17.30
CA LYS A 59 -6.95 0.55 16.99
C LYS A 59 -7.81 -0.69 16.70
N SER A 60 -8.97 -0.83 17.35
CA SER A 60 -9.87 -1.97 17.12
C SER A 60 -10.53 -1.89 15.75
N GLU A 61 -10.97 -0.70 15.32
CA GLU A 61 -11.51 -0.50 13.96
C GLU A 61 -10.43 -0.74 12.89
N LEU A 62 -9.21 -0.22 13.09
CA LEU A 62 -8.09 -0.47 12.16
C LEU A 62 -7.77 -1.97 12.05
N ALA A 63 -7.64 -2.66 13.19
CA ALA A 63 -7.38 -4.11 13.21
C ALA A 63 -8.52 -4.90 12.55
N SER A 64 -9.77 -4.50 12.78
CA SER A 64 -10.94 -5.13 12.15
C SER A 64 -10.95 -4.93 10.64
N ALA A 65 -10.64 -3.72 10.14
CA ALA A 65 -10.55 -3.43 8.72
C ALA A 65 -9.44 -4.26 8.05
N LEU A 66 -8.25 -4.34 8.67
CA LEU A 66 -7.15 -5.16 8.16
C LEU A 66 -7.50 -6.66 8.14
N LYS A 67 -8.13 -7.18 9.20
CA LYS A 67 -8.57 -8.58 9.27
C LYS A 67 -9.60 -8.92 8.19
N GLN A 68 -10.54 -8.01 7.93
CA GLN A 68 -11.52 -8.17 6.85
C GLN A 68 -10.87 -8.10 5.46
N ALA A 69 -9.91 -7.20 5.27
CA ALA A 69 -9.15 -7.12 4.03
C ALA A 69 -8.37 -8.42 3.76
N GLU A 70 -7.73 -8.98 4.79
CA GLU A 70 -7.03 -10.27 4.68
C GLU A 70 -7.99 -11.43 4.35
N ALA A 71 -9.19 -11.45 4.94
CA ALA A 71 -10.20 -12.44 4.60
C ALA A 71 -10.61 -12.35 3.13
N HIS A 72 -10.90 -11.14 2.63
CA HIS A 72 -11.20 -10.94 1.21
C HIS A 72 -10.02 -11.27 0.30
N ASN A 73 -8.78 -11.02 0.72
CA ASN A 73 -7.61 -11.43 -0.06
C ASN A 73 -7.55 -12.96 -0.23
N ARG A 74 -7.87 -13.73 0.82
CA ARG A 74 -7.99 -15.20 0.72
C ARG A 74 -9.13 -15.66 -0.18
N GLU A 75 -10.15 -14.82 -0.37
CA GLU A 75 -11.27 -15.04 -1.30
C GLU A 75 -10.94 -14.61 -2.74
N GLY A 76 -9.73 -14.07 -3.00
CA GLY A 76 -9.26 -13.70 -4.33
C GLY A 76 -9.38 -12.21 -4.67
N TYR A 77 -9.71 -11.34 -3.72
CA TYR A 77 -9.74 -9.89 -3.94
C TYR A 77 -8.32 -9.30 -3.92
N GLY A 78 -8.04 -8.38 -4.84
CA GLY A 78 -6.91 -7.46 -4.69
C GLY A 78 -7.19 -6.45 -3.58
N ILE A 79 -6.18 -6.15 -2.76
CA ILE A 79 -6.29 -5.22 -1.62
C ILE A 79 -5.52 -3.94 -1.92
N TYR A 80 -6.23 -2.82 -1.82
CA TYR A 80 -5.73 -1.48 -2.06
C TYR A 80 -5.95 -0.62 -0.83
N PHE A 81 -5.17 0.45 -0.68
CA PHE A 81 -5.36 1.46 0.35
C PHE A 81 -5.41 2.85 -0.30
N ALA A 82 -6.16 3.78 0.29
CA ALA A 82 -6.12 5.17 -0.14
C ALA A 82 -4.92 5.87 0.52
N PRO A 83 -3.95 6.44 -0.23
CA PRO A 83 -2.83 7.16 0.37
C PRO A 83 -3.28 8.37 1.21
N CYS A 84 -4.36 9.04 0.78
CA CYS A 84 -4.92 10.16 1.52
C CYS A 84 -5.91 9.67 2.58
N LEU A 85 -5.77 10.16 3.82
CA LEU A 85 -6.77 9.94 4.85
C LEU A 85 -8.00 10.80 4.61
N ARG A 86 -9.13 10.33 5.16
CA ARG A 86 -10.43 10.94 4.87
C ARG A 86 -11.13 11.48 6.10
N LYS A 87 -11.86 12.59 5.95
CA LYS A 87 -12.72 13.16 7.01
C LYS A 87 -14.04 12.39 7.20
N GLY A 88 -14.34 11.42 6.33
CA GLY A 88 -15.51 10.56 6.42
C GLY A 88 -15.38 9.28 5.61
N LYS A 89 -16.25 8.31 5.87
CA LYS A 89 -16.27 6.97 5.23
C LYS A 89 -16.85 7.02 3.82
N GLN A 90 -16.22 7.76 2.92
CA GLN A 90 -16.64 7.91 1.51
C GLN A 90 -15.44 7.86 0.56
N GLY A 91 -15.56 7.13 -0.54
CA GLY A 91 -14.48 6.97 -1.53
C GLY A 91 -14.36 8.12 -2.55
N LYS A 92 -14.65 9.37 -2.17
CA LYS A 92 -14.66 10.54 -3.09
C LYS A 92 -13.56 11.54 -2.78
N ALA A 93 -13.13 12.32 -3.77
CA ALA A 93 -12.04 13.29 -3.63
C ALA A 93 -12.35 14.39 -2.60
N GLU A 94 -13.61 14.83 -2.48
CA GLU A 94 -13.99 15.98 -1.62
C GLU A 94 -13.89 15.67 -0.12
N VAL A 95 -13.74 14.38 0.23
CA VAL A 95 -13.55 13.93 1.60
C VAL A 95 -12.10 13.53 1.92
N ALA A 96 -11.19 13.57 0.94
CA ALA A 96 -9.76 13.52 1.23
C ALA A 96 -9.39 14.73 2.10
N ALA A 97 -8.58 14.50 3.13
CA ALA A 97 -8.33 15.47 4.20
C ALA A 97 -6.88 15.56 4.64
N LEU A 98 -6.05 14.58 4.29
CA LEU A 98 -4.62 14.59 4.55
C LEU A 98 -3.89 13.86 3.44
N VAL A 99 -2.88 14.48 2.86
CA VAL A 99 -1.95 13.91 1.88
C VAL A 99 -0.60 13.74 2.57
N PRO A 100 -0.24 12.50 2.98
CA PRO A 100 1.02 12.28 3.71
C PRO A 100 2.25 12.13 2.80
N ALA A 101 2.05 11.90 1.50
CA ALA A 101 3.11 11.62 0.55
C ALA A 101 2.70 12.06 -0.86
N LEU A 102 3.70 12.39 -1.69
CA LEU A 102 3.54 12.29 -3.13
C LEU A 102 3.80 10.84 -3.56
N TRP A 103 3.11 10.37 -4.59
CA TRP A 103 3.33 9.03 -5.11
C TRP A 103 3.19 8.95 -6.63
N VAL A 104 3.83 7.92 -7.18
CA VAL A 104 3.65 7.49 -8.56
C VAL A 104 3.27 6.02 -8.57
N ASP A 105 2.36 5.65 -9.45
CA ASP A 105 1.99 4.27 -9.76
C ASP A 105 2.42 3.98 -11.19
N ILE A 106 3.34 3.04 -11.36
CA ILE A 106 3.95 2.69 -12.65
C ILE A 106 3.54 1.26 -12.99
N ASP A 107 2.61 1.11 -13.93
CA ASP A 107 2.27 -0.19 -14.52
C ASP A 107 3.36 -0.64 -15.51
N CYS A 108 3.65 -1.94 -15.52
CA CYS A 108 4.62 -2.55 -16.42
C CYS A 108 3.97 -3.58 -17.36
N ASP A 109 2.63 -3.75 -17.33
CA ASP A 109 1.86 -4.60 -18.25
C ASP A 109 2.40 -6.05 -18.41
N GLY A 110 3.13 -6.55 -17.40
CA GLY A 110 3.78 -7.86 -17.43
C GLY A 110 5.10 -7.93 -18.23
N ASP A 111 5.63 -6.81 -18.75
CA ASP A 111 6.93 -6.73 -19.40
C ASP A 111 8.05 -6.68 -18.34
N ALA A 112 8.83 -7.76 -18.25
CA ALA A 112 9.94 -7.88 -17.31
C ALA A 112 11.06 -6.86 -17.55
N HIS A 113 11.33 -6.51 -18.81
CA HIS A 113 12.37 -5.53 -19.14
C HIS A 113 11.93 -4.12 -18.74
N GLN A 114 10.68 -3.76 -19.01
CA GLN A 114 10.10 -2.49 -18.57
C GLN A 114 10.09 -2.39 -17.05
N ARG A 115 9.75 -3.48 -16.37
CA ARG A 115 9.75 -3.59 -14.91
C ARG A 115 11.13 -3.31 -14.30
N ASP A 116 12.19 -3.92 -14.85
CA ASP A 116 13.56 -3.69 -14.37
C ASP A 116 14.02 -2.25 -14.63
N GLN A 117 13.77 -1.72 -15.83
CA GLN A 117 14.11 -0.34 -16.17
C GLN A 117 13.41 0.67 -15.26
N ASN A 118 12.12 0.47 -14.98
CA ASN A 118 11.35 1.38 -14.13
C ASN A 118 11.83 1.34 -12.66
N LEU A 119 12.23 0.16 -12.16
CA LEU A 119 12.86 0.05 -10.85
C LEU A 119 14.18 0.83 -10.79
N MET A 120 15.02 0.72 -11.82
CA MET A 120 16.26 1.50 -11.90
C MET A 120 15.98 3.00 -11.91
N ARG A 121 15.03 3.46 -12.74
CA ARG A 121 14.62 4.87 -12.79
C ARG A 121 14.12 5.39 -11.44
N LEU A 122 13.31 4.62 -10.72
CA LEU A 122 12.84 5.00 -9.38
C LEU A 122 13.99 5.11 -8.37
N ARG A 123 14.97 4.21 -8.43
CA ARG A 123 16.15 4.22 -7.54
C ARG A 123 17.11 5.38 -7.84
N GLU A 124 17.19 5.78 -9.10
CA GLU A 124 18.07 6.87 -9.57
C GLU A 124 17.38 8.25 -9.56
N PHE A 125 16.08 8.31 -9.28
CA PHE A 125 15.34 9.57 -9.26
C PHE A 125 15.82 10.47 -8.12
N GLU A 126 15.88 11.79 -8.35
CA GLU A 126 16.29 12.79 -7.37
C GLU A 126 15.17 13.82 -7.13
N PRO A 127 14.67 13.98 -5.88
CA PRO A 127 15.06 13.23 -4.67
C PRO A 127 14.58 11.77 -4.73
N ALA A 128 15.33 10.83 -4.12
CA ALA A 128 14.93 9.42 -4.12
C ALA A 128 13.60 9.19 -3.38
N PRO A 129 12.75 8.23 -3.82
CA PRO A 129 11.56 7.84 -3.07
C PRO A 129 11.93 7.36 -1.66
N SER A 130 11.10 7.72 -0.68
CA SER A 130 11.19 7.17 0.68
C SER A 130 10.87 5.68 0.72
N PHE A 131 9.93 5.23 -0.14
CA PHE A 131 9.57 3.81 -0.30
C PHE A 131 9.34 3.47 -1.77
N ILE A 132 9.77 2.28 -2.16
CA ILE A 132 9.41 1.65 -3.44
C ILE A 132 8.69 0.34 -3.11
N LEU A 133 7.47 0.17 -3.59
CA LEU A 133 6.66 -1.02 -3.35
C LEU A 133 6.48 -1.83 -4.63
N ASP A 134 6.68 -3.13 -4.52
CA ASP A 134 6.23 -4.09 -5.53
C ASP A 134 4.71 -4.22 -5.46
N SER A 135 4.01 -3.72 -6.49
CA SER A 135 2.53 -3.82 -6.58
C SER A 135 2.06 -5.12 -7.22
N GLY A 136 2.97 -6.00 -7.63
CA GLY A 136 2.72 -7.20 -8.42
C GLY A 136 2.71 -6.94 -9.94
N GLY A 137 1.97 -5.93 -10.39
CA GLY A 137 1.92 -5.53 -11.82
C GLY A 137 3.01 -4.54 -12.21
N GLY A 138 3.54 -3.80 -11.24
CA GLY A 138 4.45 -2.68 -11.47
C GLY A 138 5.16 -2.22 -10.20
N TRP A 139 5.39 -0.93 -10.08
CA TRP A 139 6.04 -0.31 -8.92
C TRP A 139 5.27 0.91 -8.45
N HIS A 140 5.12 1.06 -7.13
CA HIS A 140 4.73 2.34 -6.55
C HIS A 140 5.97 3.01 -5.94
N GLY A 141 6.19 4.29 -6.25
CA GLY A 141 7.17 5.13 -5.55
C GLY A 141 6.44 6.11 -4.63
N TYR A 142 6.87 6.24 -3.38
CA TYR A 142 6.33 7.19 -2.40
C TYR A 142 7.42 8.11 -1.86
N TRP A 143 7.13 9.41 -1.83
CA TRP A 143 7.93 10.45 -1.19
C TRP A 143 7.14 11.02 -0.03
N LEU A 144 7.52 10.68 1.20
CA LEU A 144 6.87 11.21 2.39
C LEU A 144 7.08 12.72 2.47
N LEU A 145 6.03 13.44 2.86
CA LEU A 145 6.12 14.86 3.13
C LEU A 145 6.52 15.10 4.59
N ASP A 146 7.48 15.99 4.81
CA ASP A 146 7.81 16.46 6.16
C ASP A 146 6.59 17.14 6.82
N GLU A 147 5.81 17.87 6.01
CA GLU A 147 4.55 18.50 6.39
C GLU A 147 3.41 17.99 5.47
N PRO A 148 2.52 17.13 5.98
CA PRO A 148 1.34 16.66 5.24
C PRO A 148 0.37 17.79 4.87
N PHE A 149 -0.28 17.69 3.70
CA PHE A 149 -1.22 18.70 3.17
C PHE A 149 -2.69 18.35 3.37
#